data_AF-A0A532AFM9-F1
#
_entry.id   AF-A0A532AFM9-F1
#
_cell.length_a   1.000
_cell.length_b   1.000
_cell.length_c   1.000
_cell.angle_alpha   90.00
_cell.angle_beta   90.00
_cell.angle_gamma   90.00
#
_symmetry.space_group_name_H-M   'P 1'
#
loop_
_entity.id
_entity.type
_entity.pdbx_description
1 polymer ?
#
loop_
_entity_poly.entity_id
_entity_poly.type
_entity_poly.pdbx_seq_one_letter_code
_entity_poly.pdbx_strand_id
1 'polypeptide(L)'
;ITGFDRRFLPGLRYAKGNYFSVATRAPFSHLIYPVPEPGGLGVHLTLDLGGTARFGPDVEWTDALDYRVDPARGTRFYAEIRKYWPELADGSLQPAYSGIRPKLSGPGEANSDFVIQDTGTHGIAGLVNLFGIESPGLTSSLAIAEHVTRILLEHR
;
A
#
# COMPACT_ATOMS: atom_id res chain seq x y z
N ILE A 1 -5.23 -25.03 -5.90
CA ILE A 1 -6.63 -25.52 -5.97
C ILE A 1 -6.70 -26.45 -7.17
N THR A 2 -6.97 -27.73 -6.96
CA THR A 2 -7.11 -28.70 -8.05
C THR A 2 -8.22 -28.23 -8.99
N GLY A 3 -7.95 -28.15 -10.30
CA GLY A 3 -8.92 -27.68 -11.29
C GLY A 3 -8.99 -26.16 -11.52
N PHE A 4 -8.20 -25.34 -10.80
CA PHE A 4 -8.13 -23.90 -11.08
C PHE A 4 -7.22 -23.61 -12.28
N ASP A 5 -7.80 -23.11 -13.37
CA ASP A 5 -7.06 -22.71 -14.56
C ASP A 5 -6.19 -21.47 -14.28
N ARG A 6 -4.90 -21.60 -14.55
CA ARG A 6 -3.90 -20.54 -14.33
C ARG A 6 -4.17 -19.29 -15.16
N ARG A 7 -4.98 -19.35 -16.22
CA ARG A 7 -5.39 -18.16 -16.99
C ARG A 7 -6.14 -17.13 -16.14
N PHE A 8 -6.75 -17.55 -15.02
CA PHE A 8 -7.47 -16.66 -14.10
C PHE A 8 -6.56 -16.10 -13.00
N LEU A 9 -5.31 -16.54 -12.91
CA LEU A 9 -4.34 -16.06 -11.94
C LEU A 9 -3.60 -14.83 -12.51
N PRO A 10 -3.88 -13.61 -12.04
CA PRO A 10 -3.16 -12.43 -12.51
C PRO A 10 -1.70 -12.45 -12.08
N GLY A 11 -0.86 -11.71 -12.80
CA GLY A 11 0.55 -11.55 -12.45
C GLY A 11 0.71 -10.74 -11.17
N LEU A 12 1.10 -11.40 -10.08
CA LEU A 12 1.40 -10.71 -8.82
C LEU A 12 2.78 -10.04 -8.89
N ARG A 13 2.85 -8.82 -8.37
CA ARG A 13 4.07 -8.02 -8.16
C ARG A 13 4.07 -7.48 -6.73
N TYR A 14 5.24 -7.16 -6.20
CA TYR A 14 5.37 -6.59 -4.87
C TYR A 14 5.94 -5.18 -4.92
N ALA A 15 5.19 -4.23 -4.37
CA ALA A 15 5.65 -2.87 -4.14
C ALA A 15 5.74 -2.61 -2.64
N LYS A 16 6.96 -2.65 -2.12
CA LYS A 16 7.27 -2.30 -0.74
C LYS A 16 7.23 -0.79 -0.55
N GLY A 17 6.65 -0.38 0.56
CA GLY A 17 6.60 0.99 1.02
C GLY A 17 7.24 1.09 2.39
N ASN A 18 8.30 1.89 2.49
CA ASN A 18 9.06 2.14 3.70
C ASN A 18 8.56 3.42 4.37
N TYR A 19 8.50 3.40 5.70
CA TYR A 19 8.10 4.52 6.52
C TYR A 19 9.23 4.94 7.47
N PHE A 20 9.33 6.24 7.70
CA PHE A 20 10.25 6.86 8.64
C PHE A 20 9.48 7.67 9.68
N SER A 21 10.07 7.89 10.84
CA SER A 21 9.51 8.76 11.89
C SER A 21 10.53 9.74 12.40
N VAL A 22 10.05 10.73 13.13
CA VAL A 22 10.87 11.63 13.95
C VAL A 22 10.56 11.37 15.41
N ALA A 23 11.56 11.50 16.29
CA ALA A 23 11.36 11.39 17.73
C ALA A 23 10.69 12.65 18.31
N THR A 24 10.84 13.79 17.64
CA THR A 24 10.21 15.04 18.03
C THR A 24 8.74 15.07 17.62
N ARG A 25 7.92 15.81 18.35
CA ARG A 25 6.53 16.04 17.95
C ARG A 25 6.51 16.88 16.67
N ALA A 26 5.88 16.36 15.62
CA ALA A 26 5.67 17.12 14.40
C ALA A 26 4.68 18.28 14.64
N PRO A 27 4.84 19.43 13.96
CA PRO A 27 4.01 20.62 14.16
C PRO A 27 2.62 20.52 13.50
N PHE A 28 2.09 19.31 13.28
CA PHE A 28 0.87 19.08 12.53
C PHE A 28 -0.16 18.29 13.34
N SER A 29 -1.44 18.63 13.16
CA SER A 29 -2.58 17.94 13.78
C SER A 29 -3.45 17.19 12.76
N HIS A 30 -3.10 17.25 11.48
CA HIS A 30 -3.81 16.63 10.37
C HIS A 30 -2.83 15.84 9.50
N LEU A 31 -3.36 14.88 8.75
CA LEU A 31 -2.58 14.15 7.76
C LEU A 31 -2.25 15.08 6.58
N ILE A 32 -1.06 14.98 6.01
CA ILE A 32 -0.63 15.78 4.86
C ILE A 32 -0.36 14.86 3.69
N TYR A 33 -1.04 15.14 2.58
CA TYR A 33 -0.89 14.44 1.31
C TYR A 33 -0.48 15.47 0.26
N PRO A 34 0.80 15.49 -0.17
CA PRO A 34 1.23 16.33 -1.27
C PRO A 34 0.43 15.98 -2.54
N VAL A 35 0.24 16.98 -3.41
CA VAL A 35 -0.39 16.75 -4.71
C VAL A 35 0.50 15.78 -5.52
N PRO A 36 -0.04 14.73 -6.15
CA PRO A 36 0.75 13.81 -6.96
C PRO A 36 1.44 14.54 -8.12
N GLU A 37 2.77 14.43 -8.20
CA GLU A 37 3.58 14.94 -9.30
C GLU A 37 4.18 13.76 -10.09
N PRO A 38 4.24 13.80 -11.43
CA PRO A 38 4.90 12.76 -12.22
C PRO A 38 6.35 12.55 -11.77
N GLY A 39 6.68 11.36 -11.26
CA GLY A 39 8.01 11.03 -10.75
C GLY A 39 8.31 11.52 -9.33
N GLY A 40 7.39 12.23 -8.68
CA GLY A 40 7.49 12.63 -7.28
C GLY A 40 7.31 11.44 -6.34
N LEU A 41 8.08 11.40 -5.24
CA LEU A 41 7.94 10.35 -4.23
C LEU A 41 6.62 10.43 -3.45
N GLY A 42 6.02 11.64 -3.37
CA GLY A 42 4.71 11.85 -2.74
C GLY A 42 4.68 11.42 -1.27
N VAL A 43 5.62 11.91 -0.46
CA VAL A 43 5.77 11.47 0.94
C VAL A 43 4.66 12.07 1.81
N HIS A 44 3.68 11.23 2.16
CA HIS A 44 2.62 11.64 3.09
C HIS A 44 3.15 11.79 4.52
N LEU A 45 2.52 12.67 5.29
CA LEU A 45 2.60 12.65 6.75
C LEU A 45 1.32 12.02 7.28
N THR A 46 1.47 10.97 8.06
CA THR A 46 0.39 10.38 8.85
C THR A 46 0.70 10.48 10.34
N LEU A 47 -0.35 10.43 11.16
CA LEU A 47 -0.24 10.44 12.61
C LEU A 47 -0.80 9.11 13.11
N ASP A 48 -0.05 8.42 13.98
CA ASP A 48 -0.65 7.32 14.73
C ASP A 48 -1.62 7.83 15.81
N LEU A 49 -2.32 6.92 16.49
CA LEU A 49 -3.28 7.29 17.53
C LEU A 49 -2.62 7.99 18.74
N GLY A 50 -1.30 7.86 18.91
CA GLY A 50 -0.51 8.58 19.90
C GLY A 50 -0.02 9.95 19.44
N GLY A 51 -0.31 10.34 18.19
CA GLY A 51 0.15 11.59 17.58
C GLY A 51 1.59 11.56 17.07
N THR A 52 2.23 10.38 17.00
CA THR A 52 3.58 10.26 16.43
C THR A 52 3.51 10.34 14.91
N ALA A 53 4.35 11.19 14.32
CA ALA A 53 4.41 11.35 12.87
C ALA A 53 5.13 10.19 12.18
N ARG A 54 4.51 9.69 11.10
CA ARG A 54 5.09 8.74 10.15
C ARG A 54 5.09 9.35 8.76
N PHE A 55 6.23 9.26 8.10
CA PHE A 55 6.46 9.75 6.76
C PHE A 55 6.52 8.58 5.79
N GLY A 56 5.84 8.73 4.66
CA GLY A 56 5.85 7.75 3.57
C GLY A 56 4.43 7.34 3.15
N PRO A 57 4.30 6.16 2.55
CA PRO A 57 5.38 5.28 2.14
C PRO A 57 6.11 5.81 0.91
N ASP A 58 7.34 5.34 0.72
CA ASP A 58 7.94 5.36 -0.59
C ASP A 58 7.46 4.20 -1.48
N VAL A 59 8.08 4.04 -2.65
CA VAL A 59 7.92 2.85 -3.50
C VAL A 59 9.28 2.19 -3.74
N GLU A 60 9.29 0.87 -3.55
CA GLU A 60 10.39 -0.06 -3.78
C GLU A 60 9.82 -1.35 -4.39
N TRP A 61 10.09 -1.61 -5.67
CA TRP A 61 9.70 -2.87 -6.29
C TRP A 61 10.65 -3.98 -5.87
N THR A 62 10.11 -5.14 -5.50
CA THR A 62 10.87 -6.27 -4.97
C THR A 62 10.27 -7.60 -5.41
N ASP A 63 11.09 -8.66 -5.41
CA ASP A 63 10.64 -10.04 -5.59
C ASP A 63 10.63 -10.82 -4.27
N ALA A 64 11.04 -10.17 -3.16
CA ALA A 64 11.16 -10.77 -1.84
C ALA A 64 10.19 -10.14 -0.83
N LEU A 65 9.60 -10.98 0.02
CA LEU A 65 8.82 -10.56 1.18
C LEU A 65 9.74 -10.19 2.36
N ASP A 66 10.56 -9.16 2.18
CA ASP A 66 11.47 -8.64 3.20
C ASP A 66 10.99 -7.28 3.72
N TYR A 67 10.64 -7.24 5.01
CA TYR A 67 10.06 -6.07 5.68
C TYR A 67 11.08 -5.18 6.40
N ARG A 68 12.38 -5.51 6.34
CA ARG A 68 13.43 -4.67 6.96
C ARG A 68 13.49 -3.30 6.28
N VAL A 69 13.48 -2.21 7.04
CA VAL A 69 13.61 -0.86 6.48
C VAL A 69 15.10 -0.53 6.36
N ASP A 70 15.56 -0.24 5.14
CA ASP A 70 16.92 0.27 4.92
C ASP A 70 16.99 1.75 5.34
N PRO A 71 17.79 2.09 6.38
CA PRO A 71 17.92 3.47 6.85
C PRO A 71 18.39 4.44 5.76
N ALA A 72 19.17 3.99 4.78
CA ALA A 72 19.71 4.85 3.73
C ALA A 72 18.59 5.46 2.85
N ARG A 73 17.44 4.79 2.74
CA ARG A 73 16.26 5.28 2.02
C ARG A 73 15.66 6.54 2.65
N GLY A 74 15.92 6.81 3.93
CA GLY A 74 15.45 8.03 4.60
C GLY A 74 16.01 9.30 3.95
N THR A 75 17.19 9.22 3.33
CA THR A 75 17.86 10.36 2.68
C THR A 75 16.96 11.06 1.65
N ARG A 76 16.22 10.30 0.83
CA ARG A 76 15.34 10.87 -0.20
C ARG A 76 14.05 11.48 0.34
N PHE A 77 13.70 11.22 1.61
CA PHE A 77 12.48 11.76 2.22
C PHE A 77 12.66 13.23 2.61
N TYR A 78 13.87 13.65 2.98
CA TYR A 78 14.11 15.02 3.47
C TYR A 78 13.64 16.10 2.50
N ALA A 79 14.00 15.97 1.21
CA ALA A 79 13.64 16.96 0.20
C ALA A 79 12.11 17.09 0.04
N GLU A 80 11.39 15.96 0.08
CA GLU A 80 9.94 15.93 -0.08
C GLU A 80 9.19 16.40 1.17
N ILE A 81 9.65 15.99 2.37
CA ILE A 81 9.05 16.44 3.62
C ILE A 81 9.24 17.96 3.78
N ARG A 82 10.42 18.49 3.41
CA ARG A 82 10.72 19.93 3.52
C ARG A 82 9.86 20.82 2.63
N LYS A 83 9.14 20.28 1.64
CA LYS A 83 8.13 21.03 0.88
C LYS A 83 6.99 21.53 1.78
N TYR A 84 6.67 20.81 2.85
CA TYR A 84 5.62 21.17 3.81
C TYR A 84 6.11 21.31 5.26
N TRP A 85 7.33 20.88 5.58
CA TRP A 85 7.98 21.09 6.88
C TRP A 85 9.46 21.51 6.71
N PRO A 86 9.73 22.77 6.31
CA PRO A 86 11.09 23.25 6.01
C PRO A 86 12.10 23.10 7.15
N GLU A 87 11.63 23.19 8.40
CA GLU A 87 12.46 23.15 9.61
C GLU A 87 12.84 21.72 10.05
N LEU A 88 12.48 20.68 9.27
CA LEU A 88 12.89 19.30 9.57
C LEU A 88 14.42 19.19 9.67
N ALA A 89 14.92 18.88 10.87
CA ALA A 89 16.35 18.78 11.14
C ALA A 89 17.03 17.63 10.39
N ASP A 90 18.27 17.84 9.91
CA ASP A 90 19.09 16.77 9.32
C ASP A 90 19.29 15.61 10.31
N GLY A 91 19.34 14.38 9.80
CA GLY A 91 19.55 13.17 10.61
C GLY A 91 18.40 12.78 11.57
N SER A 92 17.32 13.57 11.63
CA SER A 92 16.18 13.31 12.52
C SER A 92 15.26 12.14 12.13
N LEU A 93 15.35 11.63 10.89
CA LEU A 93 14.51 10.54 10.41
C LEU A 93 15.07 9.20 10.88
N GLN A 94 14.21 8.42 11.53
CA GLN A 94 14.50 7.08 12.01
C GLN A 94 13.66 6.06 11.23
N PRO A 95 14.22 4.89 10.87
CA PRO A 95 13.43 3.80 10.29
C PRO A 95 12.25 3.46 11.19
N ALA A 96 11.05 3.35 10.64
CA ALA A 96 9.86 2.94 11.37
C ALA A 96 9.46 1.51 11.00
N TYR A 97 8.70 1.34 9.93
CA TYR A 97 8.23 0.04 9.46
C TYR A 97 8.13 0.04 7.93
N SER A 98 7.86 -1.13 7.34
CA SER A 98 7.48 -1.22 5.94
C SER A 98 6.25 -2.11 5.76
N GLY A 99 5.56 -1.92 4.64
CA GLY A 99 4.49 -2.80 4.17
C GLY A 99 4.70 -3.14 2.70
N ILE A 100 4.17 -4.28 2.24
CA ILE A 100 4.29 -4.72 0.85
C ILE A 100 2.91 -4.82 0.23
N ARG A 101 2.67 -4.08 -0.85
CA ARG A 101 1.40 -4.10 -1.59
C ARG A 101 1.40 -5.26 -2.60
N PRO A 102 0.31 -6.04 -2.68
CA PRO A 102 0.13 -7.05 -3.72
C PRO A 102 -0.36 -6.37 -5.01
N LYS A 103 0.56 -5.95 -5.88
CA LYS A 103 0.25 -5.21 -7.12
C LYS A 103 -0.12 -6.17 -8.25
N LEU A 104 -1.07 -5.78 -9.10
CA LEU A 104 -1.42 -6.49 -10.35
C LEU A 104 -0.89 -5.82 -11.61
N SER A 105 -0.39 -4.58 -11.49
CA SER A 105 0.36 -3.88 -12.53
C SER A 105 1.78 -3.56 -12.09
N GLY A 106 2.68 -3.43 -13.07
CA GLY A 106 4.10 -3.22 -12.88
C GLY A 106 4.54 -1.74 -12.86
N PRO A 107 5.85 -1.48 -12.69
CA PRO A 107 6.42 -0.15 -12.81
C PRO A 107 6.11 0.48 -14.19
N GLY A 108 5.57 1.70 -14.20
CA GLY A 108 5.25 2.43 -15.43
C GLY A 108 3.91 2.04 -16.07
N GLU A 109 3.22 1.04 -15.54
CA GLU A 109 1.87 0.67 -15.97
C GLU A 109 0.81 1.46 -15.18
N ALA A 110 -0.39 1.60 -15.75
CA ALA A 110 -1.52 2.16 -15.02
C ALA A 110 -1.84 1.29 -13.79
N ASN A 111 -2.30 1.90 -12.70
CA ASN A 111 -2.77 1.14 -11.54
C ASN A 111 -3.94 0.24 -11.96
N SER A 112 -3.86 -1.05 -11.61
CA SER A 112 -4.98 -1.97 -11.73
C SER A 112 -5.99 -1.77 -10.60
N ASP A 113 -7.25 -2.09 -10.88
CA ASP A 113 -8.29 -2.19 -9.85
C ASP A 113 -8.17 -3.51 -9.05
N PHE A 114 -8.93 -3.63 -7.96
CA PHE A 114 -9.12 -4.89 -7.25
C PHE A 114 -9.76 -5.94 -8.16
N VAL A 115 -9.32 -7.19 -8.03
CA VAL A 115 -9.90 -8.30 -8.78
C VAL A 115 -10.55 -9.25 -7.79
N ILE A 116 -11.88 -9.29 -7.80
CA ILE A 116 -12.70 -10.22 -7.03
C ILE A 116 -13.36 -11.18 -8.02
N GLN A 117 -12.97 -12.45 -7.99
CA GLN A 117 -13.46 -13.48 -8.91
C GLN A 117 -14.31 -14.50 -8.17
N ASP A 118 -15.31 -15.03 -8.86
CA ASP A 118 -16.22 -16.05 -8.36
C ASP A 118 -16.42 -17.20 -9.37
N THR A 119 -17.38 -18.09 -9.07
CA THR A 119 -17.73 -19.20 -9.94
C THR A 119 -18.20 -18.77 -11.34
N GLY A 120 -18.75 -17.57 -11.51
CA GLY A 120 -19.12 -17.04 -12.83
C GLY A 120 -17.89 -16.70 -13.67
N THR A 121 -16.77 -16.40 -13.03
CA THR A 121 -15.49 -16.13 -13.70
C THR A 121 -14.69 -17.41 -13.96
N HIS A 122 -14.43 -18.21 -12.92
CA HIS A 122 -13.50 -19.35 -13.00
C HIS A 122 -14.17 -20.73 -12.97
N GLY A 123 -15.51 -20.80 -12.82
CA GLY A 123 -16.27 -22.06 -12.90
C GLY A 123 -16.17 -22.99 -11.68
N ILE A 124 -15.62 -22.52 -10.56
CA ILE A 124 -15.43 -23.34 -9.34
C ILE A 124 -16.42 -22.88 -8.27
N ALA A 125 -17.41 -23.71 -7.97
CA ALA A 125 -18.41 -23.43 -6.96
C ALA A 125 -17.77 -23.27 -5.57
N GLY A 126 -18.22 -22.26 -4.81
CA GLY A 126 -17.76 -21.99 -3.45
C GLY A 126 -16.36 -21.38 -3.32
N LEU A 127 -15.66 -21.11 -4.42
CA LEU A 127 -14.38 -20.40 -4.42
C LEU A 127 -14.60 -18.93 -4.80
N VAL A 128 -13.99 -18.03 -4.01
CA VAL A 128 -13.88 -16.60 -4.33
C VAL A 128 -12.42 -16.19 -4.17
N ASN A 129 -11.84 -15.59 -5.21
CA ASN A 129 -10.46 -15.08 -5.17
C ASN A 129 -10.45 -13.57 -5.01
N LEU A 130 -9.58 -13.05 -4.13
CA LEU A 130 -9.34 -11.62 -3.96
C LEU A 130 -7.88 -11.35 -4.32
N PHE A 131 -7.66 -10.68 -5.45
CA PHE A 131 -6.34 -10.31 -5.93
C PHE A 131 -6.20 -8.79 -5.98
N GLY A 132 -4.97 -8.31 -5.80
CA GLY A 132 -4.69 -6.88 -5.94
C GLY A 132 -5.24 -6.00 -4.84
N ILE A 133 -5.63 -6.55 -3.68
CA ILE A 133 -6.20 -5.79 -2.56
C ILE A 133 -5.10 -4.94 -1.89
N GLU A 134 -4.66 -3.89 -2.57
CA GLU A 134 -3.77 -2.84 -2.09
C GLU A 134 -4.58 -1.68 -1.47
N SER A 135 -4.03 -0.47 -1.40
CA SER A 135 -4.81 0.70 -0.96
C SER A 135 -5.94 1.01 -1.94
N PRO A 136 -7.19 1.29 -1.49
CA PRO A 136 -7.63 1.53 -0.10
C PRO A 136 -8.29 0.31 0.59
N GLY A 137 -7.71 -0.89 0.48
CA GLY A 137 -8.29 -2.17 0.90
C GLY A 137 -8.67 -2.27 2.38
N LEU A 138 -7.94 -1.60 3.27
CA LEU A 138 -8.33 -1.50 4.69
C LEU A 138 -9.62 -0.69 4.83
N THR A 139 -9.70 0.49 4.19
CA THR A 139 -10.88 1.37 4.20
C THR A 139 -12.09 0.68 3.58
N SER A 140 -11.91 -0.11 2.52
CA SER A 140 -12.99 -0.82 1.83
C SER A 140 -13.25 -2.23 2.36
N SER A 141 -12.60 -2.65 3.45
CA SER A 141 -12.62 -4.05 3.93
C SER A 141 -14.03 -4.57 4.23
N LEU A 142 -14.88 -3.78 4.88
CA LEU A 142 -16.26 -4.17 5.17
C LEU A 142 -17.10 -4.31 3.90
N ALA A 143 -16.98 -3.37 2.96
CA ALA A 143 -17.67 -3.44 1.68
C ALA A 143 -17.22 -4.63 0.83
N ILE A 144 -15.92 -4.95 0.85
CA ILE A 144 -15.37 -6.17 0.22
C ILE A 144 -16.01 -7.41 0.86
N ALA A 145 -16.05 -7.49 2.19
CA ALA A 145 -16.64 -8.63 2.89
C ALA A 145 -18.14 -8.81 2.58
N GLU A 146 -18.90 -7.71 2.53
CA GLU A 146 -20.31 -7.72 2.13
C GLU A 146 -20.49 -8.22 0.70
N HIS A 147 -19.65 -7.76 -0.23
CA HIS A 147 -19.69 -8.19 -1.62
C HIS A 147 -19.38 -9.69 -1.76
N VAL A 148 -18.33 -10.18 -1.10
CA VAL A 148 -17.97 -11.61 -1.07
C VAL A 148 -19.09 -12.45 -0.45
N THR A 149 -19.71 -11.97 0.63
CA THR A 149 -20.83 -12.67 1.27
C THR A 149 -22.02 -12.81 0.33
N ARG A 150 -22.35 -11.75 -0.42
CA ARG A 150 -23.43 -11.78 -1.41
C ARG A 150 -23.18 -12.82 -2.51
N ILE A 151 -21.98 -12.82 -3.09
CA ILE A 151 -21.55 -13.83 -4.08
C ILE A 151 -21.75 -15.25 -3.52
N LEU A 152 -21.29 -15.49 -2.30
CA LEU A 152 -21.39 -16.82 -1.69
C LEU A 152 -22.83 -17.24 -1.39
N LEU A 153 -23.73 -16.30 -1.07
CA LEU A 153 -25.13 -16.58 -0.80
C LEU A 153 -25.97 -16.81 -2.07
N GLU A 154 -25.66 -16.11 -3.15
CA GLU A 154 -26.36 -16.24 -4.45
C GLU A 154 -26.08 -17.60 -5.14
N HIS A 155 -24.98 -18.26 -4.77
CA HIS A 155 -24.58 -19.56 -5.29
C HIS A 155 -24.76 -20.73 -4.31
N ARG A 156 -25.58 -20.56 -3.26
CA ARG A 156 -26.03 -21.65 -2.38
C ARG A 156 -27.19 -22.45 -2.95
#